data_AF-A0A3M8G4D9-F1
#
_entry.id   AF-A0A3M8G4D9-F1
#
_cell.length_a   1.000
_cell.length_b   1.000
_cell.length_c   1.000
_cell.angle_alpha   90.00
_cell.angle_beta   90.00
_cell.angle_gamma   90.00
#
_symmetry.space_group_name_H-M   'P 1'
#
loop_
_entity.id
_entity.type
_entity.pdbx_description
1 polymer ?
#
loop_
_entity_poly.entity_id
_entity_poly.type
_entity_poly.pdbx_seq_one_letter_code
_entity_poly.pdbx_strand_id
1 'polypeptide(L)'
;MNPFSSSYNTDKTDDLLIEEILKGDKKSLNSLIQKHQPFIYNIAWKMIGDSVEAQDLTQEALLKIVSNLSSFKGKSTFRTWAYQIVWNHFLNMTNKPKTPFQDNFEDLGNALDNAPSFDISLEEQEAKKAEIREVRLQCLSGMLLCLTKEQRLVYIIGDIFDADHNIGSEIMSVSKDTYRKKLSRARTHLHNFMKNKCGLVDKSNPCKCHKKVTIALEKGLVDAKNLLFNRKEYSTFQKEIEPKANLLIEESEQFYNQLHREHSFKTQFDKKSFLQSILESPNWQNNLNLN
;
A
#
# COMPACT_ATOMS: atom_id res chain seq x y z
N MET A 1 -8.03 0.63 7.77
CA MET A 1 -6.70 0.76 8.44
C MET A 1 -5.83 -0.41 8.05
N ASN A 2 -4.54 -0.18 7.79
CA ASN A 2 -3.57 -1.23 7.45
C ASN A 2 -3.43 -2.25 8.60
N PRO A 3 -3.67 -3.56 8.38
CA PRO A 3 -3.67 -4.58 9.43
C PRO A 3 -2.30 -4.78 10.06
N PHE A 4 -1.21 -4.36 9.43
CA PHE A 4 0.13 -4.50 9.99
C PHE A 4 0.66 -3.22 10.64
N SER A 5 -0.11 -2.13 10.60
CA SER A 5 0.28 -0.90 11.26
C SER A 5 0.35 -1.09 12.78
N SER A 6 1.34 -0.49 13.42
CA SER A 6 1.44 -0.43 14.88
C SER A 6 0.23 0.26 15.53
N SER A 7 -0.47 1.13 14.79
CA SER A 7 -1.70 1.80 15.22
C SER A 7 -2.97 0.96 15.01
N TYR A 8 -2.86 -0.26 14.47
CA TYR A 8 -4.00 -1.16 14.28
C TYR A 8 -4.46 -1.73 15.63
N ASN A 9 -5.35 -1.00 16.31
CA ASN A 9 -5.85 -1.33 17.66
C ASN A 9 -7.21 -2.03 17.62
N THR A 10 -7.38 -2.98 16.70
CA THR A 10 -8.64 -3.73 16.58
C THR A 10 -8.50 -5.21 16.94
N ASP A 11 -7.38 -5.59 17.57
CA ASP A 11 -7.11 -6.97 17.99
C ASP A 11 -8.18 -7.46 18.98
N LYS A 12 -8.61 -6.60 19.92
CA LYS A 12 -9.72 -6.90 20.84
C LYS A 12 -11.05 -7.16 20.12
N THR A 13 -11.30 -6.46 19.02
CA THR A 13 -12.51 -6.68 18.21
C THR A 13 -12.43 -8.01 17.49
N ASP A 14 -11.26 -8.38 16.97
CA ASP A 14 -11.08 -9.68 16.30
C ASP A 14 -11.24 -10.83 17.28
N ASP A 15 -10.68 -10.73 18.49
CA ASP A 15 -10.82 -11.75 19.52
C ASP A 15 -12.29 -11.98 19.90
N LEU A 16 -13.07 -10.91 20.09
CA LEU A 16 -14.52 -10.99 20.37
C LEU A 16 -15.28 -11.66 19.22
N LEU A 17 -15.02 -11.26 17.97
CA LEU A 17 -15.64 -11.88 16.81
C LEU A 17 -15.31 -13.38 16.75
N ILE A 18 -14.07 -13.77 17.05
CA ILE A 18 -13.66 -15.18 17.05
C ILE A 18 -14.41 -15.97 18.11
N GLU A 19 -14.59 -15.45 19.32
CA GLU A 19 -15.38 -16.11 20.36
C GLU A 19 -16.83 -16.36 19.93
N GLU A 20 -17.45 -15.41 19.24
CA GLU A 20 -18.81 -15.54 18.70
C GLU A 20 -18.86 -16.53 17.53
N ILE A 21 -17.84 -16.52 16.66
CA ILE A 21 -17.73 -17.48 15.54
C ILE A 21 -17.61 -18.92 16.07
N LEU A 22 -16.82 -19.15 17.12
CA LEU A 22 -16.67 -20.48 17.71
C LEU A 22 -17.96 -20.99 18.36
N LYS A 23 -18.90 -20.09 18.70
CA LYS A 23 -20.26 -20.40 19.14
C LYS A 23 -21.25 -20.58 17.98
N GLY A 24 -20.79 -20.42 16.74
CA GLY A 24 -21.59 -20.60 15.52
C GLY A 24 -22.18 -19.34 14.92
N ASP A 25 -21.78 -18.13 15.38
CA ASP A 25 -22.31 -16.89 14.80
C ASP A 25 -21.73 -16.59 13.41
N LYS A 26 -22.59 -16.73 12.40
CA LYS A 26 -22.25 -16.47 11.01
C LYS A 26 -22.05 -14.99 10.70
N LYS A 27 -22.68 -14.08 11.47
CA LYS A 27 -22.54 -12.64 11.25
C LYS A 27 -21.13 -12.18 11.60
N SER A 28 -20.62 -12.61 12.75
CA SER A 28 -19.26 -12.34 13.20
C SER A 28 -18.22 -12.88 12.22
N LEU A 29 -18.46 -14.07 11.66
CA LEU A 29 -17.60 -14.63 10.61
C LEU A 29 -17.53 -13.72 9.39
N ASN A 30 -18.68 -13.25 8.91
CA ASN A 30 -18.73 -12.34 7.76
C ASN A 30 -18.03 -11.01 8.07
N SER A 31 -18.22 -10.45 9.26
CA SER A 31 -17.52 -9.23 9.70
C SER A 31 -16.00 -9.41 9.72
N LEU A 32 -15.52 -10.53 10.25
CA LEU A 32 -14.09 -10.87 10.26
C LEU A 32 -13.53 -11.01 8.84
N ILE A 33 -14.24 -11.71 7.95
CA ILE A 33 -13.84 -11.88 6.54
C ILE A 33 -13.77 -10.52 5.84
N GLN A 34 -14.82 -9.69 5.93
CA GLN A 34 -14.89 -8.40 5.27
C GLN A 34 -13.75 -7.46 5.70
N LYS A 35 -13.29 -7.58 6.94
CA LYS A 35 -12.17 -6.79 7.47
C LYS A 35 -10.83 -7.15 6.81
N HIS A 36 -10.57 -8.43 6.58
CA HIS A 36 -9.28 -8.92 6.09
C HIS A 36 -9.22 -9.12 4.56
N GLN A 37 -10.36 -9.40 3.93
CA GLN A 37 -10.46 -9.70 2.50
C GLN A 37 -9.80 -8.64 1.60
N PRO A 38 -10.02 -7.32 1.77
CA PRO A 38 -9.39 -6.32 0.90
C PRO A 38 -7.87 -6.35 0.96
N PHE A 39 -7.28 -6.63 2.11
CA PHE A 39 -5.84 -6.67 2.29
C PHE A 39 -5.23 -7.92 1.69
N ILE A 40 -5.84 -9.09 1.93
CA ILE A 40 -5.44 -10.35 1.31
C ILE A 40 -5.53 -10.25 -0.21
N TYR A 41 -6.61 -9.66 -0.73
CA TYR A 41 -6.77 -9.38 -2.16
C TYR A 41 -5.67 -8.47 -2.72
N ASN A 42 -5.34 -7.39 -2.03
CA ASN A 42 -4.28 -6.50 -2.49
C ASN A 42 -2.90 -7.18 -2.48
N ILE A 43 -2.63 -8.09 -1.54
CA ILE A 43 -1.42 -8.92 -1.55
C ILE A 43 -1.46 -9.87 -2.76
N ALA A 44 -2.54 -10.63 -2.94
CA ALA A 44 -2.71 -11.58 -4.04
C ALA A 44 -2.56 -10.89 -5.42
N TRP A 45 -3.19 -9.73 -5.57
CA TRP A 45 -3.14 -8.95 -6.80
C TRP A 45 -1.72 -8.46 -7.12
N LYS A 46 -0.96 -8.02 -6.12
CA LYS A 46 0.46 -7.64 -6.30
C LYS A 46 1.37 -8.84 -6.51
N MET A 47 0.95 -10.03 -6.07
CA MET A 47 1.66 -11.28 -6.32
C MET A 47 1.45 -11.78 -7.74
N ILE A 48 0.28 -11.57 -8.35
CA ILE A 48 -0.11 -12.24 -9.60
C ILE A 48 -0.36 -11.32 -10.79
N GLY A 49 -0.72 -10.05 -10.55
CA GLY A 49 -0.98 -9.05 -11.59
C GLY A 49 -2.32 -9.19 -12.32
N ASP A 50 -3.15 -10.17 -11.96
CA ASP A 50 -4.45 -10.46 -12.55
C ASP A 50 -5.56 -10.41 -11.50
N SER A 51 -6.69 -9.77 -11.82
CA SER A 51 -7.76 -9.53 -10.86
C SER A 51 -8.58 -10.77 -10.55
N VAL A 52 -8.83 -11.64 -11.53
CA VAL A 52 -9.63 -12.86 -11.35
C VAL A 52 -8.84 -13.86 -10.52
N GLU A 53 -7.60 -14.11 -10.91
CA GLU A 53 -6.69 -15.00 -10.19
C GLU A 53 -6.42 -14.51 -8.76
N ALA A 54 -6.35 -13.19 -8.55
CA ALA A 54 -6.22 -12.62 -7.22
C ALA A 54 -7.47 -12.83 -6.36
N GLN A 55 -8.68 -12.79 -6.95
CA GLN A 55 -9.92 -13.12 -6.22
C GLN A 55 -9.91 -14.58 -5.78
N ASP A 56 -9.52 -15.51 -6.66
CA ASP A 56 -9.45 -16.94 -6.35
C ASP A 56 -8.44 -17.23 -5.24
N LEU A 57 -7.21 -16.72 -5.37
CA LEU A 57 -6.17 -16.83 -4.33
C LEU A 57 -6.62 -16.22 -2.99
N THR A 58 -7.40 -15.15 -3.03
CA THR A 58 -7.95 -14.54 -1.81
C THR A 58 -8.97 -15.45 -1.15
N GLN A 59 -9.88 -16.03 -1.94
CA GLN A 59 -10.87 -16.97 -1.42
C GLN A 59 -10.19 -18.21 -0.82
N GLU A 60 -9.20 -18.79 -1.51
CA GLU A 60 -8.42 -19.91 -0.99
C GLU A 60 -7.73 -19.58 0.35
N ALA A 61 -7.12 -18.40 0.46
CA ALA A 61 -6.51 -17.94 1.70
C ALA A 61 -7.53 -17.80 2.83
N LEU A 62 -8.67 -17.17 2.55
CA LEU A 62 -9.75 -16.95 3.52
C LEU A 62 -10.36 -18.28 3.98
N LEU A 63 -10.60 -19.22 3.06
CA LEU A 63 -11.08 -20.56 3.40
C LEU A 63 -10.10 -21.26 4.34
N LYS A 64 -8.78 -21.18 4.08
CA LYS A 64 -7.78 -21.74 5.00
C LYS A 64 -7.80 -21.08 6.38
N ILE A 65 -7.96 -19.76 6.45
CA ILE A 65 -8.09 -19.04 7.72
C ILE A 65 -9.32 -19.55 8.48
N VAL A 66 -10.49 -19.60 7.84
CA VAL A 66 -11.75 -20.01 8.46
C VAL A 66 -11.71 -21.48 8.89
N SER A 67 -11.23 -22.38 8.02
CA SER A 67 -11.14 -23.82 8.33
C SER A 67 -10.18 -24.12 9.48
N ASN A 68 -9.16 -23.28 9.71
CA ASN A 68 -8.22 -23.44 10.81
C ASN A 68 -8.56 -22.56 12.02
N LEU A 69 -9.66 -21.79 12.01
CA LEU A 69 -9.92 -20.77 13.02
C LEU A 69 -10.03 -21.36 14.45
N SER A 70 -10.58 -22.57 14.59
CA SER A 70 -10.65 -23.29 15.87
C SER A 70 -9.28 -23.66 16.45
N SER A 71 -8.21 -23.63 15.66
CA SER A 71 -6.84 -23.87 16.10
C SER A 71 -6.14 -22.61 16.62
N PHE A 72 -6.74 -21.43 16.46
CA PHE A 72 -6.21 -20.18 16.97
C PHE A 72 -6.31 -20.15 18.50
N LYS A 73 -5.15 -20.14 19.18
CA LYS A 73 -5.04 -20.21 20.66
C LYS A 73 -4.74 -18.88 21.33
N GLY A 74 -4.84 -17.75 20.62
CA GLY A 74 -4.52 -16.43 21.19
C GLY A 74 -3.06 -16.23 21.62
N LYS A 75 -2.12 -17.07 21.13
CA LYS A 75 -0.68 -16.96 21.46
C LYS A 75 0.02 -15.80 20.73
N SER A 76 -0.62 -15.31 19.68
CA SER A 76 -0.27 -14.10 18.93
C SER A 76 -1.58 -13.34 18.67
N THR A 77 -1.49 -12.12 18.13
CA THR A 77 -2.67 -11.47 17.56
C THR A 77 -3.27 -12.33 16.45
N PHE A 78 -4.59 -12.23 16.24
CA PHE A 78 -5.27 -12.92 15.14
C PHE A 78 -4.65 -12.55 13.78
N ARG A 79 -4.34 -11.27 13.58
CA ARG A 79 -3.69 -10.80 12.34
C ARG A 79 -2.40 -11.55 12.05
N THR A 80 -1.49 -11.69 13.03
CA THR A 80 -0.23 -12.40 12.81
C THR A 80 -0.49 -13.83 12.37
N TRP A 81 -1.37 -14.54 13.09
CA TRP A 81 -1.71 -15.92 12.80
C TRP A 81 -2.37 -16.09 11.41
N ALA A 82 -3.34 -15.24 11.08
CA ALA A 82 -4.02 -15.27 9.79
C ALA A 82 -3.05 -14.98 8.64
N TYR A 83 -2.16 -14.00 8.81
CA TYR A 83 -1.19 -13.64 7.76
C TYR A 83 -0.01 -14.61 7.66
N GLN A 84 0.29 -15.43 8.68
CA GLN A 84 1.15 -16.61 8.51
C GLN A 84 0.53 -17.61 7.52
N ILE A 85 -0.79 -17.83 7.61
CA ILE A 85 -1.51 -18.71 6.67
C ILE A 85 -1.46 -18.10 5.25
N VAL A 86 -1.74 -16.80 5.12
CA VAL A 86 -1.65 -16.07 3.83
C VAL A 86 -0.24 -16.16 3.26
N TRP A 87 0.78 -15.92 4.09
CA TRP A 87 2.19 -16.02 3.70
C TRP A 87 2.51 -17.40 3.13
N ASN A 88 2.22 -18.45 3.89
CA ASN A 88 2.49 -19.83 3.49
C ASN A 88 1.70 -20.22 2.24
N HIS A 89 0.46 -19.76 2.11
CA HIS A 89 -0.34 -20.03 0.93
C HIS A 89 0.25 -19.39 -0.33
N PHE A 90 0.59 -18.11 -0.28
CA PHE A 90 1.11 -17.38 -1.44
C PHE A 90 2.56 -17.74 -1.75
N LEU A 91 3.37 -18.13 -0.77
CA LEU A 91 4.72 -18.64 -1.02
C LEU A 91 4.68 -19.98 -1.77
N ASN A 92 3.71 -20.83 -1.45
CA ASN A 92 3.58 -22.18 -2.03
C ASN A 92 2.65 -22.27 -3.25
N MET A 93 2.01 -21.18 -3.66
CA MET A 93 1.15 -21.17 -4.86
C MET A 93 1.94 -21.56 -6.10
N THR A 94 1.37 -22.32 -7.03
CA THR A 94 2.04 -22.69 -8.30
C THR A 94 1.76 -21.69 -9.43
N ASN A 95 0.76 -20.83 -9.23
CA ASN A 95 0.31 -19.81 -10.16
C ASN A 95 1.47 -18.87 -10.48
N LYS A 96 1.64 -18.62 -11.78
CA LYS A 96 2.62 -17.66 -12.29
C LYS A 96 1.93 -16.33 -12.56
N PRO A 97 2.62 -15.19 -12.40
CA PRO A 97 2.07 -13.90 -12.76
C PRO A 97 1.51 -13.92 -14.19
N LYS A 98 0.25 -13.52 -14.34
CA LYS A 98 -0.42 -13.37 -15.63
C LYS A 98 -0.33 -11.90 -16.00
N THR A 99 0.78 -11.54 -16.62
CA THR A 99 1.09 -10.14 -16.86
C THR A 99 1.73 -9.93 -18.24
N PRO A 100 1.48 -8.78 -18.90
CA PRO A 100 2.28 -8.38 -20.05
C PRO A 100 3.72 -8.01 -19.68
N PHE A 101 4.03 -7.91 -18.38
CA PHE A 101 5.38 -7.65 -17.89
C PHE A 101 6.22 -8.94 -17.87
N GLN A 102 7.53 -8.77 -18.00
CA GLN A 102 8.48 -9.86 -17.95
C GLN A 102 8.64 -10.37 -16.52
N ASP A 103 8.90 -11.67 -16.35
CA ASP A 103 8.99 -12.31 -15.02
C ASP A 103 10.39 -12.20 -14.38
N ASN A 104 11.31 -11.48 -15.02
CA ASN A 104 12.65 -11.20 -14.53
C ASN A 104 13.14 -9.81 -14.99
N PHE A 105 14.17 -9.30 -14.30
CA PHE A 105 14.67 -7.94 -14.53
C PHE A 105 15.43 -7.77 -15.85
N GLU A 106 16.07 -8.82 -16.36
CA GLU A 106 16.85 -8.75 -17.61
C GLU A 106 15.92 -8.49 -18.79
N ASP A 107 14.88 -9.32 -18.92
CA ASP A 107 13.88 -9.20 -19.98
C ASP A 107 13.10 -7.89 -19.87
N LEU A 108 12.74 -7.46 -18.64
CA LEU A 108 12.08 -6.16 -18.45
C LEU A 108 13.01 -5.01 -18.89
N GLY A 109 14.30 -5.10 -18.57
CA GLY A 109 15.31 -4.14 -19.01
C GLY A 109 15.39 -4.06 -20.53
N ASN A 110 15.49 -5.21 -21.20
CA ASN A 110 15.52 -5.31 -22.65
C ASN A 110 14.24 -4.75 -23.30
N ALA A 111 13.07 -5.04 -22.73
CA ALA A 111 11.80 -4.50 -23.20
C ALA A 111 11.74 -2.97 -23.07
N LEU A 112 12.26 -2.41 -21.98
CA LEU A 112 12.30 -0.96 -21.76
C LEU A 112 13.26 -0.25 -22.72
N ASP A 113 14.42 -0.83 -22.97
CA ASP A 113 15.44 -0.30 -23.88
C ASP A 113 14.94 -0.29 -25.33
N ASN A 114 14.27 -1.37 -25.75
CA ASN A 114 13.75 -1.51 -27.11
C ASN A 114 12.39 -0.83 -27.34
N ALA A 115 11.67 -0.46 -26.28
CA ALA A 115 10.41 0.25 -26.44
C ALA A 115 10.64 1.65 -27.04
N PRO A 116 9.88 2.05 -28.08
CA PRO A 116 9.93 3.40 -28.62
C PRO A 116 9.73 4.46 -27.53
N SER A 117 10.38 5.60 -27.70
CA SER A 117 10.22 6.77 -26.84
C SER A 117 9.76 7.94 -27.70
N PHE A 118 8.71 8.62 -27.28
CA PHE A 118 8.13 9.75 -28.00
C PHE A 118 8.28 11.01 -27.15
N ASP A 119 8.96 12.02 -27.68
CA ASP A 119 8.97 13.33 -27.04
C ASP A 119 7.61 14.01 -27.23
N ILE A 120 7.02 14.47 -26.13
CA ILE A 120 5.72 15.13 -26.09
C ILE A 120 5.86 16.52 -25.47
N SER A 121 5.08 17.49 -25.97
CA SER A 121 5.13 18.87 -25.52
C SER A 121 4.73 19.00 -24.04
N LEU A 122 5.07 20.13 -23.41
CA LEU A 122 4.66 20.38 -22.01
C LEU A 122 3.13 20.42 -21.85
N GLU A 123 2.43 20.97 -22.84
CA GLU A 123 0.97 20.99 -22.89
C GLU A 123 0.40 19.58 -22.94
N GLU A 124 0.96 18.72 -23.79
CA GLU A 124 0.56 17.32 -23.89
C GLU A 124 0.88 16.52 -22.62
N GLN A 125 1.99 16.82 -21.95
CA GLN A 125 2.32 16.21 -20.65
C GLN A 125 1.30 16.55 -19.57
N GLU A 126 0.84 17.80 -19.49
CA GLU A 126 -0.19 18.18 -18.52
C GLU A 126 -1.54 17.56 -18.89
N ALA A 127 -1.89 17.52 -20.18
CA ALA A 127 -3.11 16.86 -20.65
C ALA A 127 -3.14 15.35 -20.33
N LYS A 128 -1.99 14.66 -20.41
CA LYS A 128 -1.84 13.21 -20.15
C LYS A 128 -1.30 12.88 -18.76
N LYS A 129 -1.40 13.80 -17.80
CA LYS A 129 -0.76 13.66 -16.48
C LYS A 129 -1.21 12.41 -15.72
N ALA A 130 -2.48 12.05 -15.82
CA ALA A 130 -3.04 10.88 -15.13
C ALA A 130 -2.52 9.56 -15.73
N GLU A 131 -2.42 9.50 -17.05
CA GLU A 131 -1.89 8.39 -17.84
C GLU A 131 -0.37 8.24 -17.62
N ILE A 132 0.37 9.35 -17.57
CA ILE A 132 1.82 9.33 -17.26
C ILE A 132 2.05 8.78 -15.85
N ARG A 133 1.22 9.18 -14.88
CA ARG A 133 1.24 8.63 -13.53
C ARG A 133 0.85 7.15 -13.52
N GLU A 134 -0.05 6.74 -14.40
CA GLU A 134 -0.49 5.35 -14.52
C GLU A 134 0.63 4.46 -15.03
N VAL A 135 1.33 4.90 -16.09
CA VAL A 135 2.53 4.23 -16.59
C VAL A 135 3.58 4.06 -15.49
N ARG A 136 3.78 5.10 -14.67
CA ARG A 136 4.72 5.04 -13.54
C ARG A 136 4.33 3.95 -12.54
N LEU A 137 3.06 3.93 -12.12
CA LEU A 137 2.55 3.00 -11.12
C LEU A 137 2.50 1.56 -11.65
N GLN A 138 2.11 1.38 -12.92
CA GLN A 138 2.18 0.10 -13.61
C GLN A 138 3.61 -0.42 -13.72
N CYS A 139 4.56 0.45 -14.09
CA CYS A 139 5.96 0.07 -14.18
C CYS A 139 6.51 -0.38 -12.81
N LEU A 140 6.20 0.36 -11.74
CA LEU A 140 6.56 -0.05 -10.38
C LEU A 140 5.93 -1.40 -10.01
N SER A 141 4.63 -1.58 -10.29
CA SER A 141 3.94 -2.85 -10.02
C SER A 141 4.50 -4.00 -10.84
N GLY A 142 4.86 -3.76 -12.10
CA GLY A 142 5.49 -4.73 -13.00
C GLY A 142 6.89 -5.14 -12.52
N MET A 143 7.70 -4.20 -12.03
CA MET A 143 9.02 -4.51 -11.47
C MET A 143 8.94 -5.42 -10.24
N LEU A 144 7.86 -5.35 -9.44
CA LEU A 144 7.66 -6.30 -8.34
C LEU A 144 7.50 -7.74 -8.85
N LEU A 145 6.94 -7.91 -10.05
CA LEU A 145 6.77 -9.22 -10.68
C LEU A 145 8.10 -9.82 -11.17
N CYS A 146 9.16 -9.01 -11.27
CA CYS A 146 10.52 -9.48 -11.58
C CYS A 146 11.29 -9.99 -10.34
N LEU A 147 10.82 -9.67 -9.12
CA LEU A 147 11.37 -10.24 -7.89
C LEU A 147 11.01 -11.72 -7.79
N THR A 148 11.86 -12.50 -7.10
CA THR A 148 11.47 -13.86 -6.72
C THR A 148 10.21 -13.81 -5.87
N LYS A 149 9.39 -14.86 -5.91
CA LYS A 149 8.13 -14.93 -5.16
C LYS A 149 8.30 -14.58 -3.68
N GLU A 150 9.33 -15.10 -3.02
CA GLU A 150 9.64 -14.77 -1.64
C GLU A 150 10.00 -13.27 -1.50
N GLN A 151 10.92 -12.76 -2.31
CA GLN A 151 11.32 -11.34 -2.26
C GLN A 151 10.13 -10.40 -2.47
N ARG A 152 9.26 -10.72 -3.43
CA ARG A 152 8.04 -9.98 -3.73
C ARG A 152 7.10 -9.96 -2.53
N LEU A 153 6.85 -11.11 -1.92
CA LEU A 153 5.95 -11.22 -0.77
C LEU A 153 6.52 -10.50 0.46
N VAL A 154 7.83 -10.61 0.72
CA VAL A 154 8.50 -9.83 1.77
C VAL A 154 8.36 -8.34 1.53
N TYR A 155 8.59 -7.88 0.30
CA TYR A 155 8.49 -6.48 -0.08
C TYR A 155 7.05 -5.97 0.07
N ILE A 156 6.05 -6.72 -0.39
CA ILE A 156 4.65 -6.35 -0.24
C ILE A 156 4.30 -6.19 1.23
N ILE A 157 4.63 -7.16 2.08
CA ILE A 157 4.29 -7.11 3.51
C ILE A 157 5.07 -6.01 4.23
N GLY A 158 6.37 -5.87 3.97
CA GLY A 158 7.23 -4.93 4.68
C GLY A 158 7.18 -3.48 4.20
N ASP A 159 7.12 -3.24 2.89
CA ASP A 159 7.20 -1.87 2.34
C ASP A 159 5.86 -1.30 1.93
N ILE A 160 4.98 -2.12 1.35
CA ILE A 160 3.67 -1.65 0.89
C ILE A 160 2.67 -1.65 2.04
N PHE A 161 2.75 -2.67 2.87
CA PHE A 161 1.90 -2.88 4.01
C PHE A 161 2.58 -2.56 5.35
N ASP A 162 3.78 -1.99 5.33
CA ASP A 162 4.45 -1.41 6.51
C ASP A 162 4.51 -2.36 7.74
N ALA A 163 4.62 -3.66 7.50
CA ALA A 163 4.83 -4.61 8.58
C ALA A 163 6.25 -4.41 9.12
N ASP A 164 6.34 -4.02 10.38
CA ASP A 164 7.64 -3.87 11.02
C ASP A 164 8.35 -5.22 11.23
N HIS A 165 9.57 -5.15 11.74
CA HIS A 165 10.35 -6.36 11.99
C HIS A 165 9.78 -7.26 13.09
N ASN A 166 8.84 -6.80 13.92
CA ASN A 166 8.17 -7.64 14.90
C ASN A 166 7.13 -8.49 14.17
N ILE A 167 6.17 -7.83 13.52
CA ILE A 167 5.04 -8.46 12.83
C ILE A 167 5.53 -9.29 11.64
N GLY A 168 6.38 -8.72 10.78
CA GLY A 168 6.88 -9.38 9.58
C GLY A 168 7.69 -10.64 9.90
N SER A 169 8.46 -10.64 10.99
CA SER A 169 9.24 -11.82 11.41
C SER A 169 8.35 -12.96 11.90
N GLU A 170 7.28 -12.64 12.63
CA GLU A 170 6.30 -13.61 13.08
C GLU A 170 5.52 -14.19 11.89
N ILE A 171 5.03 -13.35 10.97
CA ILE A 171 4.33 -13.78 9.74
C ILE A 171 5.17 -14.78 8.94
N MET A 172 6.47 -14.50 8.81
CA MET A 172 7.39 -15.35 8.05
C MET A 172 7.95 -16.53 8.86
N SER A 173 7.69 -16.60 10.17
CA SER A 173 8.29 -17.58 11.09
C SER A 173 9.83 -17.60 11.04
N VAL A 174 10.46 -16.42 11.03
CA VAL A 174 11.93 -16.26 11.02
C VAL A 174 12.38 -15.29 12.11
N SER A 175 13.69 -15.21 12.37
CA SER A 175 14.21 -14.20 13.28
C SER A 175 14.05 -12.77 12.71
N LYS A 176 13.90 -11.78 13.60
CA LYS A 176 13.81 -10.34 13.25
C LYS A 176 14.96 -9.90 12.33
N ASP A 177 16.17 -10.39 12.56
CA ASP A 177 17.33 -10.09 11.72
C ASP A 177 17.26 -10.74 10.34
N THR A 178 16.75 -11.97 10.27
CA THR A 178 16.53 -12.65 8.98
C THR A 178 15.49 -11.91 8.16
N TYR A 179 14.40 -11.47 8.80
CA TYR A 179 13.38 -10.63 8.17
C TYR A 179 13.99 -9.35 7.58
N ARG A 180 14.71 -8.56 8.40
CA ARG A 180 15.36 -7.31 7.95
C ARG A 180 16.31 -7.54 6.79
N LYS A 181 17.12 -8.61 6.84
CA LYS A 181 18.04 -8.98 5.74
C LYS A 181 17.28 -9.32 4.46
N LYS A 182 16.20 -10.12 4.53
CA LYS A 182 15.38 -10.48 3.36
C LYS A 182 14.70 -9.24 2.75
N LEU A 183 14.13 -8.36 3.57
CA LEU A 183 13.50 -7.13 3.10
C LEU A 183 14.53 -6.18 2.47
N SER A 184 15.68 -5.99 3.12
CA SER A 184 16.77 -5.18 2.57
C SER A 184 17.26 -5.72 1.22
N ARG A 185 17.34 -7.05 1.05
CA ARG A 185 17.73 -7.67 -0.23
C ARG A 185 16.70 -7.39 -1.33
N ALA A 186 15.40 -7.57 -1.04
CA ALA A 186 14.33 -7.27 -1.99
C ALA A 186 14.36 -5.79 -2.44
N ARG A 187 14.51 -4.85 -1.49
CA ARG A 187 14.69 -3.41 -1.75
C ARG A 187 15.90 -3.15 -2.65
N THR A 188 17.04 -3.77 -2.32
CA THR A 188 18.30 -3.57 -3.06
C THR A 188 18.18 -4.05 -4.51
N HIS A 189 17.57 -5.22 -4.74
CA HIS A 189 17.36 -5.73 -6.10
C HIS A 189 16.50 -4.79 -6.94
N LEU A 190 15.36 -4.35 -6.40
CA LEU A 190 14.48 -3.40 -7.06
C LEU A 190 15.19 -2.06 -7.33
N HIS A 191 15.89 -1.53 -6.32
CA HIS A 191 16.62 -0.27 -6.43
C HIS A 191 17.75 -0.34 -7.46
N ASN A 192 18.53 -1.43 -7.51
CA ASN A 192 19.61 -1.59 -8.47
C ASN A 192 19.08 -1.59 -9.91
N PHE A 193 17.96 -2.28 -10.17
CA PHE A 193 17.31 -2.23 -11.47
C PHE A 193 16.86 -0.81 -11.82
N MET A 194 16.16 -0.14 -10.89
CA MET A 194 15.69 1.24 -11.12
C MET A 194 16.84 2.23 -11.31
N LYS A 195 17.93 2.11 -10.57
CA LYS A 195 19.12 2.96 -10.71
C LYS A 195 19.72 2.86 -12.12
N ASN A 196 19.69 1.68 -12.73
CA ASN A 196 20.26 1.45 -14.06
C ASN A 196 19.30 1.77 -15.21
N LYS A 197 17.99 1.78 -14.98
CA LYS A 197 16.98 1.91 -16.05
C LYS A 197 16.05 3.10 -15.92
N CYS A 198 15.66 3.48 -14.71
CA CYS A 198 14.58 4.44 -14.47
C CYS A 198 15.10 5.88 -14.41
N GLY A 199 14.59 6.74 -15.29
CA GLY A 199 14.94 8.15 -15.34
C GLY A 199 14.43 9.00 -14.18
N LEU A 200 13.56 8.45 -13.31
CA LEU A 200 13.11 9.10 -12.07
C LEU A 200 14.08 8.87 -10.91
N VAL A 201 14.83 7.77 -10.93
CA VAL A 201 15.82 7.43 -9.89
C VAL A 201 17.18 8.00 -10.26
N ASP A 202 17.62 7.79 -11.51
CA ASP A 202 18.82 8.42 -12.05
C ASP A 202 18.45 9.22 -13.30
N LYS A 203 18.69 10.54 -13.25
CA LYS A 203 18.30 11.46 -14.32
C LYS A 203 19.00 11.15 -15.64
N SER A 204 20.17 10.52 -15.61
CA SER A 204 20.96 10.14 -16.80
C SER A 204 20.31 9.03 -17.63
N ASN A 205 19.43 8.23 -17.03
CA ASN A 205 18.76 7.14 -17.74
C ASN A 205 17.75 7.67 -18.78
N PRO A 206 17.65 7.02 -19.96
CA PRO A 206 16.78 7.48 -21.05
C PRO A 206 15.28 7.21 -20.80
N CYS A 207 14.94 6.21 -19.98
CA CYS A 207 13.54 5.86 -19.72
C CYS A 207 12.84 6.95 -18.91
N LYS A 208 11.81 7.58 -19.48
CA LYS A 208 10.95 8.57 -18.80
C LYS A 208 9.49 8.21 -19.05
N CYS A 209 8.66 8.21 -18.00
CA CYS A 209 7.26 7.79 -18.11
C CYS A 209 6.48 8.61 -19.16
N HIS A 210 6.71 9.93 -19.23
CA HIS A 210 6.07 10.77 -20.24
C HIS A 210 6.46 10.41 -21.67
N LYS A 211 7.69 9.91 -21.90
CA LYS A 211 8.10 9.44 -23.23
C LYS A 211 7.53 8.07 -23.60
N LYS A 212 7.03 7.32 -22.62
CA LYS A 212 6.48 5.97 -22.80
C LYS A 212 4.95 5.94 -22.78
N VAL A 213 4.29 7.06 -22.46
CA VAL A 213 2.82 7.10 -22.31
C VAL A 213 2.10 6.79 -23.62
N THR A 214 2.59 7.29 -24.75
CA THR A 214 2.00 7.04 -26.07
C THR A 214 2.02 5.56 -26.41
N ILE A 215 3.19 4.90 -26.33
CA ILE A 215 3.29 3.46 -26.62
C ILE A 215 2.52 2.61 -25.61
N ALA A 216 2.43 3.04 -24.35
CA ALA A 216 1.66 2.32 -23.33
C ALA A 216 0.15 2.35 -23.61
N LEU A 217 -0.37 3.48 -24.11
CA LEU A 217 -1.76 3.59 -24.56
C LEU A 217 -2.01 2.77 -25.83
N GLU A 218 -1.13 2.88 -26.83
CA GLU A 218 -1.24 2.16 -28.10
C GLU A 218 -1.21 0.64 -27.93
N LYS A 219 -0.36 0.14 -27.03
CA LYS A 219 -0.27 -1.30 -26.71
C LYS A 219 -1.34 -1.78 -25.73
N GLY A 220 -2.24 -0.91 -25.28
CA GLY A 220 -3.28 -1.24 -24.30
C GLY A 220 -2.72 -1.60 -22.92
N LEU A 221 -1.47 -1.23 -22.61
CA LEU A 221 -0.91 -1.38 -21.27
C LEU A 221 -1.60 -0.42 -20.31
N VAL A 222 -1.92 0.79 -20.77
CA VAL A 222 -2.74 1.77 -20.07
C VAL A 222 -4.06 1.96 -20.81
N ASP A 223 -5.18 1.89 -20.08
CA ASP A 223 -6.49 2.30 -20.57
C ASP A 223 -6.84 3.68 -20.01
N ALA A 224 -6.83 4.70 -20.86
CA ALA A 224 -7.16 6.09 -20.47
C ALA A 224 -8.58 6.24 -19.91
N LYS A 225 -9.52 5.36 -20.27
CA LYS A 225 -10.89 5.40 -19.75
C LYS A 225 -11.01 4.73 -18.38
N ASN A 226 -10.13 3.77 -18.09
CA ASN A 226 -10.17 2.96 -16.88
C ASN A 226 -8.77 2.78 -16.27
N LEU A 227 -8.25 3.87 -15.71
CA LEU A 227 -6.96 3.87 -15.02
C LEU A 227 -7.04 2.97 -13.77
N LEU A 228 -6.18 1.96 -13.73
CA LEU A 228 -6.18 0.91 -12.71
C LEU A 228 -5.73 1.45 -11.35
N PHE A 229 -4.67 2.25 -11.33
CA PHE A 229 -4.11 2.84 -10.11
C PHE A 229 -4.57 4.28 -9.86
N ASN A 230 -4.73 5.10 -10.91
CA ASN A 230 -5.19 6.49 -10.81
C ASN A 230 -6.68 6.63 -11.04
N ARG A 231 -7.47 5.91 -10.25
CA ARG A 231 -8.94 6.00 -10.25
C ARG A 231 -9.40 7.43 -9.93
N LYS A 232 -10.41 7.92 -10.65
CA LYS A 232 -10.90 9.31 -10.51
C LYS A 232 -11.36 9.61 -9.08
N GLU A 233 -11.91 8.61 -8.41
CA GLU A 233 -12.38 8.61 -7.03
C GLU A 233 -11.27 8.91 -6.01
N TYR A 234 -10.01 8.61 -6.33
CA TYR A 234 -8.88 8.98 -5.46
C TYR A 234 -8.43 10.43 -5.69
N SER A 235 -8.60 10.94 -6.92
CA SER A 235 -8.27 12.33 -7.25
C SER A 235 -9.29 13.32 -6.69
N THR A 236 -10.56 12.93 -6.56
CA THR A 236 -11.59 13.75 -5.89
C THR A 236 -11.26 13.94 -4.42
N PHE A 237 -10.79 12.90 -3.72
CA PHE A 237 -10.37 13.01 -2.32
C PHE A 237 -9.32 14.10 -2.09
N GLN A 238 -8.26 14.14 -2.91
CA GLN A 238 -7.22 15.17 -2.77
C GLN A 238 -7.76 16.58 -3.08
N LYS A 239 -8.58 16.72 -4.14
CA LYS A 239 -9.21 18.01 -4.51
C LYS A 239 -10.21 18.51 -3.47
N GLU A 240 -10.90 17.60 -2.79
CA GLU A 240 -11.85 17.93 -1.72
C GLU A 240 -11.14 18.34 -0.43
N ILE A 241 -9.98 17.74 -0.14
CA ILE A 241 -9.20 18.06 1.07
C ILE A 241 -8.35 19.31 0.90
N GLU A 242 -7.78 19.57 -0.28
CA GLU A 242 -6.82 20.66 -0.48
C GLU A 242 -7.33 22.04 0.01
N PRO A 243 -8.57 22.48 -0.30
CA PRO A 243 -9.11 23.73 0.26
C PRO A 243 -9.22 23.71 1.79
N LYS A 244 -9.67 22.59 2.36
CA LYS A 244 -9.81 22.41 3.81
C LYS A 244 -8.44 22.41 4.50
N ALA A 245 -7.45 21.76 3.91
CA ALA A 245 -6.08 21.73 4.43
C ALA A 245 -5.45 23.12 4.44
N ASN A 246 -5.64 23.93 3.39
CA ASN A 246 -5.16 25.31 3.36
C ASN A 246 -5.81 26.16 4.46
N LEU A 247 -7.13 26.05 4.65
CA LEU A 247 -7.84 26.73 5.74
C LEU A 247 -7.30 26.34 7.13
N LEU A 248 -7.04 25.04 7.34
CA LEU A 248 -6.48 24.55 8.61
C LEU A 248 -5.04 25.04 8.84
N ILE A 249 -4.24 25.17 7.77
CA ILE A 249 -2.90 25.77 7.85
C ILE A 249 -3.00 27.25 8.23
N GLU A 250 -3.88 28.02 7.58
CA GLU A 250 -4.10 29.43 7.92
C GLU A 250 -4.57 29.62 9.37
N GLU A 251 -5.45 28.75 9.87
CA GLU A 251 -5.89 28.81 11.26
C GLU A 251 -4.79 28.38 12.23
N SER A 252 -3.93 27.42 11.86
CA SER A 252 -2.78 27.01 12.67
C SER A 252 -1.80 28.17 12.92
N GLU A 253 -1.65 29.08 11.95
CA GLU A 253 -0.90 30.32 12.11
C GLU A 253 -1.54 31.25 13.16
N GLN A 254 -2.87 31.28 13.26
CA GLN A 254 -3.55 32.09 14.29
C GLN A 254 -3.28 31.55 15.70
N PHE A 255 -3.34 30.23 15.87
CA PHE A 255 -2.98 29.58 17.14
C PHE A 255 -1.51 29.79 17.50
N TYR A 256 -0.60 29.71 16.52
CA TYR A 256 0.82 30.01 16.71
C TYR A 256 1.03 31.47 17.16
N ASN A 257 0.36 32.42 16.50
CA ASN A 257 0.41 33.83 16.86
C ASN A 257 -0.13 34.09 18.27
N GLN A 258 -1.19 33.40 18.70
CA GLN A 258 -1.71 33.49 20.07
C GLN A 258 -0.68 32.99 21.08
N LEU A 259 -0.08 31.81 20.82
CA LEU A 259 1.00 31.26 21.64
C LEU A 259 2.18 32.23 21.79
N HIS A 260 2.56 32.88 20.68
CA HIS A 260 3.62 33.88 20.69
C HIS A 260 3.24 35.12 21.53
N ARG A 261 1.97 35.54 21.52
CA ARG A 261 1.49 36.67 22.33
C ARG A 261 1.40 36.34 23.82
N GLU A 262 1.04 35.10 24.15
CA GLU A 262 0.92 34.59 25.53
C GLU A 262 2.24 34.03 26.08
N HIS A 263 3.33 34.20 25.34
CA HIS A 263 4.64 33.64 25.66
C HIS A 263 5.11 34.08 27.05
N SER A 264 5.14 33.14 28.00
CA SER A 264 5.57 33.37 29.38
C SER A 264 7.02 32.96 29.60
N PHE A 265 7.66 33.44 30.67
CA PHE A 265 8.99 32.99 31.11
C PHE A 265 9.03 31.51 31.56
N LYS A 266 7.88 30.82 31.66
CA LYS A 266 7.81 29.42 32.09
C LYS A 266 8.16 28.49 30.93
N THR A 267 9.05 27.55 31.18
CA THR A 267 9.54 26.54 30.20
C THR A 267 8.62 25.33 30.03
N GLN A 268 7.51 25.24 30.77
CA GLN A 268 6.56 24.15 30.67
C GLN A 268 5.36 24.53 29.79
N PHE A 269 5.28 23.92 28.62
CA PHE A 269 4.17 24.04 27.68
C PHE A 269 3.33 22.76 27.69
N ASP A 270 2.05 22.86 28.04
CA ASP A 270 1.11 21.73 27.99
C ASP A 270 0.64 21.49 26.55
N LYS A 271 1.47 20.74 25.82
CA LYS A 271 1.22 20.37 24.42
C LYS A 271 -0.11 19.63 24.23
N LYS A 272 -0.54 18.81 25.19
CA LYS A 272 -1.73 17.96 25.03
C LYS A 272 -2.98 18.84 25.05
N SER A 273 -3.13 19.68 26.07
CA SER A 273 -4.28 20.58 26.20
C SER A 273 -4.34 21.58 25.05
N PHE A 274 -3.19 22.08 24.59
CA PHE A 274 -3.12 22.96 23.43
C PHE A 274 -3.61 22.27 22.15
N LEU A 275 -3.10 21.08 21.82
CA LEU A 275 -3.56 20.32 20.65
C LEU A 275 -5.05 19.99 20.74
N GLN A 276 -5.53 19.67 21.94
CA GLN A 276 -6.95 19.42 22.18
C GLN A 276 -7.80 20.67 21.92
N SER A 277 -7.37 21.87 22.36
CA SER A 277 -8.07 23.12 22.06
C SER A 277 -8.15 23.46 20.57
N ILE A 278 -7.12 23.09 19.79
CA ILE A 278 -7.14 23.22 18.33
C ILE A 278 -8.19 22.29 17.73
N LEU A 279 -8.17 21.01 18.12
CA LEU A 279 -9.10 20.00 17.60
C LEU A 279 -10.55 20.27 18.01
N GLU A 280 -10.78 20.93 19.14
CA GLU A 280 -12.11 21.35 19.62
C GLU A 280 -12.60 22.66 18.97
N SER A 281 -11.74 23.37 18.20
CA SER A 281 -12.17 24.57 17.45
C SER A 281 -13.31 24.21 16.49
N PRO A 282 -14.42 24.97 16.46
CA PRO A 282 -15.53 24.73 15.54
C PRO A 282 -15.11 24.63 14.08
N ASN A 283 -14.09 25.41 13.67
CA ASN A 283 -13.56 25.37 12.32
C ASN A 283 -12.83 24.05 12.04
N TRP A 284 -12.01 23.56 12.97
CA TRP A 284 -11.34 22.27 12.84
C TRP A 284 -12.34 21.12 12.83
N GLN A 285 -13.33 21.14 13.74
CA GLN A 285 -14.42 20.17 13.79
C GLN A 285 -15.21 20.10 12.47
N ASN A 286 -15.61 21.26 11.93
CA ASN A 286 -16.38 21.34 10.69
C ASN A 286 -15.57 20.96 9.45
N ASN A 287 -14.30 21.39 9.36
CA ASN A 287 -13.47 21.09 8.19
C ASN A 287 -13.05 19.63 8.16
N LEU A 288 -12.73 19.04 9.31
CA LEU A 288 -12.30 17.64 9.41
C LEU A 288 -13.46 16.65 9.62
N ASN A 289 -14.71 17.12 9.72
CA ASN A 289 -15.89 16.31 10.03
C ASN A 289 -15.69 15.44 11.28
N LEU A 290 -15.21 16.03 12.37
CA LEU A 290 -14.86 15.31 13.62
C LEU A 290 -16.06 15.10 14.56
N ASN A 291 -17.28 15.44 14.11
CA ASN A 291 -18.54 15.24 14.84
C ASN A 291 -19.01 13.78 14.86
#